data_AF-A0A6P6WD71-F1
#
_entry.id   AF-A0A6P6WD71-F1
#
_cell.length_a   1.000
_cell.length_b   1.000
_cell.length_c   1.000
_cell.angle_alpha   90.00
_cell.angle_beta   90.00
_cell.angle_gamma   90.00
#
_symmetry.space_group_name_H-M   'P 1'
#
loop_
_entity.id
_entity.type
_entity.pdbx_description
1 polymer ?
#
loop_
_entity_poly.entity_id
_entity_poly.type
_entity_poly.pdbx_seq_one_letter_code
_entity_poly.pdbx_strand_id
1 'polypeptide(L)'
;MLSLLMGTLHRQFIEKDVNSFEDFHMAILDIFSTINAALPGKHYDVPPLKDVEAYFKEWSSADDSNKKRLFMELMQNKLNLSKLDDSTIITGLVTPPAAMVAKRAGETVPQLKLIKAIPDVVFVPSATVLALISVKLSRKMFLGQVAS
;
A
#
# COMPACT_ATOMS: atom_id res chain seq x y z
N MET A 1 14.38 9.23 6.64
CA MET A 1 13.10 8.74 6.09
C MET A 1 13.21 7.32 5.54
N LEU A 2 14.12 7.03 4.61
CA LEU A 2 14.35 5.66 4.10
C LEU A 2 14.76 4.64 5.18
N SER A 3 15.63 5.00 6.13
CA SER A 3 15.98 4.12 7.26
C SER A 3 14.82 3.88 8.23
N LEU A 4 13.90 4.84 8.33
CA LEU A 4 12.74 4.76 9.23
C LEU A 4 11.64 3.91 8.59
N LEU A 5 11.43 4.07 7.27
CA LEU A 5 10.63 3.13 6.47
C LEU A 5 11.22 1.72 6.57
N MET A 6 12.51 1.54 6.33
CA MET A 6 13.12 0.21 6.35
C MET A 6 13.13 -0.42 7.75
N GLY A 7 13.31 0.39 8.80
CA GLY A 7 13.21 -0.07 10.19
C GLY A 7 11.80 -0.50 10.57
N THR A 8 10.77 0.23 10.13
CA THR A 8 9.39 -0.17 10.38
C THR A 8 8.98 -1.38 9.52
N LEU A 9 9.43 -1.49 8.26
CA LEU A 9 9.23 -2.69 7.43
C LEU A 9 9.94 -3.90 8.06
N HIS A 10 11.16 -3.73 8.57
CA HIS A 10 11.90 -4.78 9.28
C HIS A 10 11.16 -5.22 10.54
N ARG A 11 10.73 -4.27 11.36
CA ARG A 11 9.97 -4.56 12.59
C ARG A 11 8.64 -5.25 12.31
N GLN A 12 8.02 -4.94 11.20
CA GLN A 12 6.70 -5.45 10.83
C GLN A 12 6.75 -6.81 10.13
N PHE A 13 7.82 -7.09 9.38
CA PHE A 13 7.93 -8.29 8.54
C PHE A 13 9.03 -9.27 8.97
N ILE A 14 10.02 -8.83 9.73
CA ILE A 14 11.14 -9.68 10.20
C ILE A 14 11.09 -9.90 11.71
N GLU A 15 10.70 -8.90 12.50
CA GLU A 15 10.58 -9.05 13.97
C GLU A 15 9.24 -9.65 14.43
N LYS A 16 8.27 -9.86 13.52
CA LYS A 16 7.03 -10.57 13.84
C LYS A 16 7.38 -12.05 14.02
N ASP A 17 7.19 -12.61 15.22
CA ASP A 17 7.48 -14.00 15.52
C ASP A 17 6.61 -14.94 14.65
N VAL A 18 7.19 -15.49 13.59
CA VAL A 18 6.54 -16.49 12.71
C VAL A 18 6.92 -17.87 13.22
N ASN A 19 6.03 -18.45 14.04
CA ASN A 19 6.29 -19.73 14.71
C ASN A 19 5.59 -20.92 14.04
N SER A 20 4.62 -20.66 13.16
CA SER A 20 3.85 -21.70 12.46
C SER A 20 3.74 -21.43 10.96
N PHE A 21 3.29 -22.45 10.23
CA PHE A 21 3.01 -22.34 8.79
C PHE A 21 1.86 -21.36 8.52
N GLU A 22 0.83 -21.35 9.38
CA GLU A 22 -0.25 -20.36 9.29
C GLU A 22 0.26 -18.94 9.50
N ASP A 23 1.11 -18.70 10.51
CA ASP A 23 1.67 -17.37 10.78
C ASP A 23 2.49 -16.85 9.59
N PHE A 24 3.21 -17.76 8.90
CA PHE A 24 3.97 -17.42 7.70
C PHE A 24 3.06 -16.96 6.55
N HIS A 25 1.96 -17.68 6.32
CA HIS A 25 1.00 -17.30 5.28
C HIS A 25 0.32 -15.97 5.59
N MET A 26 -0.03 -15.75 6.85
CA MET A 26 -0.60 -14.49 7.31
C MET A 26 0.37 -13.33 7.12
N ALA A 27 1.65 -13.50 7.45
CA ALA A 27 2.67 -12.48 7.21
C ALA A 27 2.82 -12.14 5.72
N ILE A 28 2.78 -13.15 4.83
CA ILE A 28 2.80 -12.92 3.38
C ILE A 28 1.55 -12.14 2.91
N LEU A 29 0.37 -12.50 3.40
CA LEU A 29 -0.87 -11.79 3.06
C LEU A 29 -0.83 -10.34 3.55
N ASP A 30 -0.28 -10.09 4.74
CA ASP A 30 -0.08 -8.74 5.27
C ASP A 30 0.86 -7.91 4.37
N ILE A 31 1.95 -8.51 3.89
CA ILE A 31 2.87 -7.85 2.93
C ILE A 31 2.11 -7.46 1.66
N PHE A 32 1.40 -8.41 1.04
CA PHE A 32 0.68 -8.13 -0.21
C PHE A 32 -0.44 -7.11 -0.03
N SER A 33 -1.21 -7.22 1.05
CA SER A 33 -2.26 -6.26 1.39
C SER A 33 -1.69 -4.86 1.57
N THR A 34 -0.56 -4.74 2.28
CA THR A 34 0.11 -3.46 2.54
C THR A 34 0.61 -2.82 1.25
N ILE A 35 1.30 -3.59 0.40
CA ILE A 35 1.82 -3.10 -0.88
C ILE A 35 0.66 -2.71 -1.79
N ASN A 36 -0.35 -3.57 -1.96
CA ASN A 36 -1.49 -3.31 -2.82
C ASN A 36 -2.25 -2.05 -2.40
N ALA A 37 -2.44 -1.83 -1.09
CA ALA A 37 -3.13 -0.65 -0.60
C ALA A 37 -2.31 0.64 -0.80
N ALA A 38 -0.97 0.54 -0.85
CA ALA A 38 -0.07 1.65 -1.14
C ALA A 38 -0.01 2.00 -2.64
N LEU A 39 -0.37 1.06 -3.53
CA LEU A 39 -0.41 1.34 -4.97
C LEU A 39 -1.50 2.39 -5.29
N PRO A 40 -1.21 3.33 -6.22
CA PRO A 40 -2.22 4.26 -6.72
C PRO A 40 -3.21 3.52 -7.61
N GLY A 41 -4.50 3.76 -7.42
CA GLY A 41 -5.55 3.14 -8.22
C GLY A 41 -6.87 3.03 -7.46
N LYS A 42 -7.91 2.56 -8.17
CA LYS A 42 -9.18 2.17 -7.56
C LYS A 42 -9.06 0.73 -7.07
N HIS A 43 -8.96 0.54 -5.77
CA HIS A 43 -8.97 -0.76 -5.13
C HIS A 43 -9.78 -0.67 -3.83
N TYR A 44 -10.12 -1.82 -3.27
CA TYR A 44 -10.79 -1.91 -1.98
C TYR A 44 -9.74 -2.12 -0.89
N ASP A 45 -9.88 -1.40 0.21
CA ASP A 45 -9.07 -1.64 1.39
C ASP A 45 -9.53 -2.94 2.06
N VAL A 46 -8.56 -3.78 2.41
CA VAL A 46 -8.80 -5.06 3.08
C VAL A 46 -9.26 -4.77 4.52
N PRO A 47 -10.36 -5.40 5.00
CA PRO A 47 -10.80 -5.28 6.38
C PRO A 47 -9.75 -5.83 7.37
N PRO A 48 -9.78 -5.41 8.65
CA PRO A 48 -8.92 -5.99 9.69
C PRO A 48 -9.11 -7.50 9.81
N LEU A 49 -8.05 -8.24 10.15
CA LEU A 49 -8.09 -9.70 10.23
C LEU A 49 -9.15 -10.17 11.23
N LYS A 50 -9.23 -9.51 12.39
CA LYS A 50 -10.22 -9.81 13.43
C LYS A 50 -11.66 -9.76 12.93
N ASP A 51 -11.96 -8.79 12.05
CA ASP A 51 -13.28 -8.66 11.45
C ASP A 51 -13.52 -9.82 10.48
N VAL A 52 -12.53 -10.14 9.63
CA VAL A 52 -12.60 -11.27 8.69
C VAL A 52 -12.79 -12.59 9.42
N GLU A 53 -12.05 -12.83 10.51
CA GLU A 53 -12.17 -14.04 11.34
C GLU A 53 -13.55 -14.17 12.00
N ALA A 54 -14.10 -13.06 12.52
CA ALA A 54 -15.44 -13.06 13.11
C ALA A 54 -16.50 -13.46 12.08
N TYR A 55 -16.44 -12.86 10.87
CA TYR A 55 -17.33 -13.21 9.77
C TYR A 55 -17.13 -14.64 9.28
N PHE A 56 -15.88 -15.12 9.21
CA PHE A 56 -15.61 -16.48 8.79
C PHE A 56 -16.19 -17.51 9.76
N LYS A 57 -16.12 -17.27 11.07
CA LYS A 57 -16.74 -18.13 12.09
C LYS A 57 -18.26 -18.17 11.92
N GLU A 58 -18.90 -17.02 11.73
CA GLU A 58 -20.35 -16.94 11.49
C GLU A 58 -20.74 -17.66 10.18
N TRP A 59 -20.00 -17.40 9.10
CA TRP A 59 -20.21 -18.02 7.78
C TRP A 59 -20.02 -19.54 7.79
N SER A 60 -18.96 -20.02 8.46
CA SER A 60 -18.65 -21.46 8.54
C SER A 60 -19.71 -22.26 9.31
N SER A 61 -20.40 -21.61 10.25
CA SER A 61 -21.45 -22.21 11.08
C SER A 61 -22.85 -22.07 10.46
N ALA A 62 -22.99 -21.28 9.38
CA ALA A 62 -24.27 -21.04 8.72
C ALA A 62 -24.65 -22.17 7.74
N ASP A 63 -25.94 -22.30 7.44
CA ASP A 63 -26.44 -23.14 6.37
C ASP A 63 -26.13 -22.53 4.99
N ASP A 64 -26.12 -23.36 3.95
CA ASP A 64 -25.69 -22.95 2.60
C ASP A 64 -26.52 -21.80 2.02
N SER A 65 -27.79 -21.64 2.43
CA SER A 65 -28.62 -20.52 1.99
C SER A 65 -28.18 -19.19 2.62
N ASN A 66 -27.74 -19.21 3.88
CA ASN A 66 -27.26 -18.04 4.61
C ASN A 66 -25.79 -17.71 4.34
N LYS A 67 -24.96 -18.70 3.98
CA LYS A 67 -23.55 -18.48 3.60
C LYS A 67 -23.42 -17.44 2.49
N LYS A 68 -24.25 -17.53 1.45
CA LYS A 68 -24.24 -16.57 0.35
C LYS A 68 -24.65 -15.17 0.81
N ARG A 69 -25.64 -15.08 1.71
CA ARG A 69 -26.10 -13.80 2.28
C ARG A 69 -25.01 -13.12 3.09
N LEU A 70 -24.37 -13.85 4.01
CA LEU A 70 -23.30 -13.35 4.86
C LEU A 70 -22.09 -12.89 4.05
N PHE A 71 -21.73 -13.64 2.99
CA PHE A 71 -20.68 -13.22 2.08
C PHE A 71 -21.01 -11.90 1.35
N MET A 72 -22.23 -11.78 0.81
CA MET A 72 -22.67 -10.54 0.15
C MET A 72 -22.66 -9.36 1.12
N GLU A 73 -23.06 -9.59 2.38
CA GLU A 73 -23.05 -8.58 3.43
C GLU A 73 -21.63 -8.09 3.75
N LEU A 74 -20.66 -9.02 3.86
CA LEU A 74 -19.25 -8.67 4.01
C LEU A 74 -18.75 -7.81 2.84
N MET A 75 -19.04 -8.23 1.61
CA MET A 75 -18.59 -7.53 0.39
C MET A 75 -19.20 -6.13 0.27
N GLN A 76 -20.45 -5.93 0.70
CA GLN A 76 -21.14 -4.65 0.58
C GLN A 76 -20.85 -3.69 1.73
N ASN A 77 -20.75 -4.20 2.96
CA ASN A 77 -20.74 -3.36 4.17
C ASN A 77 -19.35 -3.14 4.75
N LYS A 78 -18.38 -4.01 4.45
CA LYS A 78 -17.05 -3.98 5.09
C LYS A 78 -15.91 -3.68 4.12
N LEU A 79 -16.13 -3.80 2.81
CA LEU A 79 -15.16 -3.37 1.82
C LEU A 79 -15.28 -1.87 1.57
N ASN A 80 -14.29 -1.12 2.04
CA ASN A 80 -14.21 0.31 1.76
C ASN A 80 -13.44 0.52 0.46
N LEU A 81 -14.01 1.31 -0.46
CA LEU A 81 -13.25 1.79 -1.61
C LEU A 81 -12.11 2.67 -1.09
N SER A 82 -10.88 2.39 -1.52
CA SER A 82 -9.72 3.17 -1.12
C SER A 82 -9.90 4.63 -1.55
N LYS A 83 -9.98 5.52 -0.56
CA LYS A 83 -10.16 6.95 -0.79
C LYS A 83 -8.81 7.60 -1.04
N LEU A 84 -8.76 8.54 -1.98
CA LEU A 84 -7.62 9.43 -2.12
C LEU A 84 -7.64 10.39 -0.93
N ASP A 85 -6.57 10.40 -0.15
CA ASP A 85 -6.40 11.38 0.90
C ASP A 85 -5.76 12.67 0.37
N ASP A 86 -5.88 13.74 1.16
CA ASP A 86 -5.35 15.06 0.81
C ASP A 86 -3.85 15.03 0.52
N SER A 87 -3.06 14.21 1.23
CA SER A 87 -1.62 14.12 0.98
C SER A 87 -1.29 13.44 -0.35
N THR A 88 -2.09 12.46 -0.76
CA THR A 88 -1.98 11.75 -2.04
C THR A 88 -2.35 12.70 -3.18
N ILE A 89 -3.41 13.49 -2.98
CA ILE A 89 -3.85 14.53 -3.94
C ILE A 89 -2.76 15.59 -4.12
N ILE A 90 -2.27 16.17 -3.01
CA ILE A 90 -1.21 17.18 -3.03
C ILE A 90 0.06 16.62 -3.67
N THR A 91 0.45 15.39 -3.31
CA THR A 91 1.62 14.72 -3.91
C THR A 91 1.45 14.53 -5.41
N GLY A 92 0.28 14.10 -5.87
CA GLY A 92 -0.02 13.94 -7.30
C GLY A 92 0.05 15.25 -8.07
N LEU A 93 -0.30 16.38 -7.43
CA LEU A 93 -0.25 17.70 -8.04
C LEU A 93 1.18 18.29 -8.09
N VAL A 94 1.95 18.12 -7.02
CA VAL A 94 3.28 18.75 -6.85
C VAL A 94 4.40 17.92 -7.44
N THR A 95 4.30 16.59 -7.44
CA THR A 95 5.40 15.72 -7.87
C THR A 95 5.77 15.90 -9.35
N PRO A 96 4.83 15.98 -10.32
CA PRO A 96 5.20 16.13 -11.72
C PRO A 96 6.10 17.36 -12.02
N PRO A 97 5.74 18.60 -11.60
CA PRO A 97 6.62 19.74 -11.82
C PRO A 97 7.92 19.64 -11.02
N ALA A 98 7.88 19.13 -9.78
CA ALA A 98 9.08 18.94 -8.97
C ALA A 98 10.07 17.95 -9.61
N ALA A 99 9.57 16.84 -10.16
CA ALA A 99 10.38 15.83 -10.85
C ALA A 99 11.04 16.39 -12.12
N MET A 100 10.33 17.23 -12.87
CA MET A 100 10.89 17.91 -14.05
C MET A 100 12.05 18.84 -13.67
N VAL A 101 11.89 19.63 -12.61
CA VAL A 101 12.95 20.52 -12.09
C VAL A 101 14.14 19.71 -11.59
N ALA A 102 13.89 18.66 -10.78
CA ALA A 102 14.93 17.79 -10.24
C ALA A 102 15.72 17.10 -11.35
N LYS A 103 15.04 16.61 -12.40
CA LYS A 103 15.70 16.00 -13.55
C LYS A 103 16.61 16.98 -14.26
N ARG A 104 16.12 18.18 -14.59
CA ARG A 104 16.90 19.24 -15.25
C ARG A 104 18.14 19.61 -14.44
N ALA A 105 18.00 19.76 -13.12
CA ALA A 105 19.13 20.01 -12.23
C ALA A 105 20.12 18.84 -12.27
N GLY A 106 19.65 17.59 -12.20
CA GLY A 106 20.49 16.40 -12.28
C GLY A 106 21.25 16.25 -13.60
N GLU A 107 20.66 16.66 -14.72
CA GLU A 107 21.32 16.63 -16.04
C GLU A 107 22.54 17.55 -16.13
N THR A 108 22.63 18.58 -15.27
CA THR A 108 23.80 19.47 -15.19
C THR A 108 24.97 18.87 -14.40
N VAL A 109 24.73 17.81 -13.62
CA VAL A 109 25.74 17.16 -12.78
C VAL A 109 26.47 16.07 -13.60
N PRO A 110 27.79 16.19 -13.84
CA PRO A 110 28.52 15.25 -14.69
C PRO A 110 28.45 13.78 -14.24
N GLN A 111 28.29 13.55 -12.93
CA GLN A 111 28.19 12.22 -12.32
C GLN A 111 26.83 11.54 -12.59
N LEU A 112 25.79 12.32 -12.91
CA LEU A 112 24.42 11.84 -13.12
C LEU A 112 24.00 11.85 -14.59
N LYS A 113 24.94 11.91 -15.53
CA LYS A 113 24.68 11.99 -16.98
C LYS A 113 23.72 10.94 -17.52
N LEU A 114 23.61 9.77 -16.88
CA LEU A 114 22.67 8.71 -17.25
C LEU A 114 21.20 9.16 -17.14
N ILE A 115 20.87 10.11 -16.25
CA ILE A 115 19.49 10.61 -16.11
C ILE A 115 18.98 11.33 -17.37
N LYS A 116 19.91 11.90 -18.14
CA LYS A 116 19.64 12.58 -19.42
C LYS A 116 19.16 11.61 -20.50
N ALA A 117 19.56 10.34 -20.41
CA ALA A 117 19.15 9.31 -21.36
C ALA A 117 17.71 8.83 -21.15
N ILE A 118 17.11 9.11 -19.98
CA ILE A 118 15.74 8.71 -19.65
C ILE A 118 14.79 9.79 -20.16
N PRO A 119 13.84 9.50 -21.07
CA PRO A 119 12.88 10.49 -21.56
C PRO A 119 11.98 11.06 -20.45
N ASP A 120 11.54 12.31 -20.57
CA ASP A 120 10.64 12.96 -19.60
C ASP A 120 9.32 12.18 -19.42
N VAL A 121 8.79 11.63 -20.51
CA VAL A 121 7.57 10.81 -20.54
C VAL A 121 7.69 9.51 -19.74
N VAL A 122 8.90 9.08 -19.40
CA VAL A 122 9.16 7.92 -18.53
C VAL A 122 9.54 8.40 -17.14
N PHE A 123 10.46 9.35 -17.04
CA PHE A 123 11.01 9.82 -15.77
C PHE A 123 9.94 10.45 -14.87
N VAL A 124 9.15 11.39 -15.39
CA VAL A 124 8.19 12.16 -14.60
C VAL A 124 7.05 11.27 -14.09
N PRO A 125 6.39 10.43 -14.92
CA PRO A 125 5.38 9.51 -14.41
C PRO A 125 5.95 8.49 -13.42
N SER A 126 7.15 7.95 -13.66
CA SER A 126 7.79 6.99 -12.75
C SER A 126 8.06 7.61 -11.38
N ALA A 127 8.64 8.82 -11.36
CA ALA A 127 8.87 9.57 -10.11
C ALA A 127 7.56 9.88 -9.39
N THR A 128 6.50 10.21 -10.14
CA THR A 128 5.17 10.50 -9.58
C THR A 128 4.55 9.27 -8.92
N VAL A 129 4.56 8.12 -9.60
CA VAL A 129 4.08 6.85 -9.03
C VAL A 129 4.87 6.48 -7.77
N LEU A 130 6.20 6.61 -7.82
CA LEU A 130 7.06 6.29 -6.69
C LEU A 130 6.81 7.20 -5.48
N ALA A 131 6.57 8.49 -5.71
CA ALA A 131 6.21 9.44 -4.66
C ALA A 131 4.84 9.12 -4.04
N LEU A 132 3.83 8.80 -4.86
CA LEU A 132 2.50 8.41 -4.38
C LEU A 132 2.55 7.16 -3.51
N ILE A 133 3.26 6.12 -3.95
CA ILE A 133 3.46 4.89 -3.17
C ILE A 133 4.18 5.21 -1.86
N SER A 134 5.25 6.01 -1.91
CA SER A 134 6.03 6.36 -0.73
C SER A 134 5.21 7.09 0.32
N VAL A 135 4.37 8.05 -0.09
CA VAL A 135 3.50 8.81 0.83
C VAL A 135 2.42 7.91 1.43
N LYS A 136 1.74 7.10 0.62
CA LYS A 136 0.71 6.16 1.11
C LYS A 136 1.29 5.13 2.08
N LEU A 137 2.44 4.55 1.74
CA LEU A 137 3.10 3.55 2.58
C LEU A 137 3.56 4.16 3.90
N SER A 138 4.23 5.33 3.85
CA SER A 138 4.65 6.07 5.04
C SER A 138 3.47 6.34 5.97
N ARG A 139 2.37 6.85 5.43
CA ARG A 139 1.17 7.15 6.22
C ARG A 139 0.60 5.91 6.90
N LYS A 140 0.44 4.79 6.18
CA LYS A 140 -0.07 3.53 6.76
C LYS A 140 0.80 3.05 7.92
N MET A 141 2.12 3.15 7.76
CA MET A 141 3.09 2.77 8.78
C MET A 141 3.05 3.70 9.99
N PHE A 142 2.91 5.02 9.80
CA PHE A 142 2.81 5.97 10.91
C PHE A 142 1.47 5.92 11.66
N LEU A 143 0.36 5.64 10.96
CA LEU A 143 -0.97 5.56 11.57
C LEU A 143 -1.25 4.19 12.22
N GLY A 144 -0.33 3.22 12.11
CA GLY A 144 -0.56 1.86 12.61
C GLY A 144 -1.73 1.13 11.93
N GLN A 145 -2.23 1.64 10.80
CA GLN A 145 -3.33 1.07 10.01
C GLN A 145 -2.86 -0.05 9.07
N VAL A 146 -1.79 -0.73 9.45
CA VAL A 146 -1.40 -1.95 8.76
C VAL A 146 -2.33 -3.04 9.26
N ALA A 147 -2.81 -3.89 8.34
CA ALA A 147 -3.70 -4.98 8.68
C ALA A 147 -3.10 -5.76 9.87
N SER A 148 -3.86 -5.78 10.96
CA SER A 148 -3.65 -6.62 12.13
C SER A 148 -4.86 -7.52 12.30
#